data_AF-A0A3N5GNM0-F1
#
_entry.id   AF-A0A3N5GNM0-F1
#
_cell.length_a   1.000
_cell.length_b   1.000
_cell.length_c   1.000
_cell.angle_alpha   90.00
_cell.angle_beta   90.00
_cell.angle_gamma   90.00
#
_symmetry.space_group_name_H-M   'P 1'
#
loop_
_entity.id
_entity.type
_entity.pdbx_description
1 polymer ?
#
loop_
_entity_poly.entity_id
_entity_poly.type
_entity_poly.pdbx_seq_one_letter_code
_entity_poly.pdbx_strand_id
1 'polypeptide(L)'
;MSWSFRKFAAKAAEVVGSSQSFFFALVMILAWAALGPAYGWSDGHQLFINTITTIVTFLIVFLIQNTQNRDTKALHLKIDELLKATGGARNSMIDLDRLSDEQLRRLEAEFKRICVDDVAEGNSPEDSSTSPMKDETA
;
A
#
# COMPACT_ATOMS: atom_id res chain seq x y z
N MET A 1 6.72 23.93 1.54
CA MET A 1 6.58 23.60 0.10
C MET A 1 5.30 24.21 -0.44
N SER A 2 5.37 25.07 -1.46
CA SER A 2 4.23 25.88 -1.93
C SER A 2 3.06 25.01 -2.43
N TRP A 3 1.83 25.41 -2.11
CA TRP A 3 0.62 24.77 -2.63
C TRP A 3 0.58 24.74 -4.16
N SER A 4 1.19 25.74 -4.79
CA SER A 4 1.38 25.83 -6.24
C SER A 4 2.21 24.67 -6.81
N PHE A 5 3.30 24.28 -6.13
CA PHE A 5 4.11 23.12 -6.55
C PHE A 5 3.29 21.83 -6.50
N ARG A 6 2.47 21.65 -5.46
CA ARG A 6 1.61 20.47 -5.33
C ARG A 6 0.58 20.38 -6.46
N LYS A 7 -0.09 21.49 -6.80
CA LYS A 7 -1.04 21.53 -7.92
C LYS A 7 -0.36 21.27 -9.26
N PHE A 8 0.82 21.84 -9.46
CA PHE A 8 1.61 21.59 -10.65
C PHE A 8 2.01 20.12 -10.77
N ALA A 9 2.55 19.52 -9.70
CA ALA A 9 2.95 18.12 -9.66
C ALA A 9 1.78 17.16 -9.94
N ALA A 10 0.63 17.39 -9.32
CA ALA A 10 -0.57 16.59 -9.55
C ALA A 10 -1.05 16.68 -11.01
N LYS A 11 -1.11 17.90 -11.56
CA LYS A 11 -1.52 18.12 -12.94
C LYS A 11 -0.51 17.56 -13.95
N ALA A 12 0.78 17.65 -13.66
CA ALA A 12 1.83 17.04 -14.47
C ALA A 12 1.72 15.51 -14.47
N ALA A 13 1.47 14.89 -13.32
CA ALA A 13 1.26 13.45 -13.21
C ALA A 13 0.01 12.99 -13.98
N GLU A 14 -1.09 13.75 -13.88
CA GLU A 14 -2.34 13.47 -14.60
C GLU A 14 -2.14 13.58 -16.12
N VAL A 15 -1.45 14.62 -16.59
CA VAL A 15 -1.13 14.79 -18.02
C VAL A 15 -0.25 13.64 -18.50
N VAL A 16 0.83 13.32 -17.79
CA VAL A 16 1.75 12.23 -18.15
C VAL A 16 1.05 10.86 -18.18
N GLY A 17 0.12 10.62 -17.26
CA GLY A 17 -0.65 9.36 -17.19
C GLY A 17 -1.82 9.24 -18.18
N SER A 18 -2.14 10.29 -18.93
CA SER A 18 -3.27 10.29 -19.86
C SER A 18 -3.01 9.46 -21.13
N SER A 19 -4.08 8.89 -21.71
CA SER A 19 -4.01 8.11 -22.96
C SER A 19 -3.44 8.92 -24.14
N GLN A 20 -3.69 10.23 -24.18
CA GLN A 20 -3.13 11.09 -25.24
C GLN A 20 -1.61 11.24 -25.12
N SER A 21 -1.07 11.34 -23.90
CA SER A 21 0.38 11.41 -23.67
C SER A 21 1.09 10.14 -24.13
N PHE A 22 0.47 8.97 -23.97
CA PHE A 22 1.01 7.72 -24.50
C PHE A 22 1.14 7.75 -26.03
N PHE A 23 0.12 8.24 -26.73
CA PHE A 23 0.17 8.37 -28.19
C PHE A 23 1.24 9.36 -28.64
N PHE A 24 1.35 10.52 -27.98
CA PHE A 24 2.42 11.49 -28.25
C PHE A 24 3.81 10.90 -28.02
N ALA A 25 4.01 10.18 -26.91
CA ALA A 25 5.28 9.51 -26.61
C ALA A 25 5.63 8.47 -27.69
N LEU A 26 4.64 7.69 -28.14
CA LEU A 26 4.84 6.70 -29.21
C LEU A 26 5.26 7.36 -30.52
N VAL A 27 4.56 8.41 -30.94
CA VAL A 27 4.91 9.18 -32.16
C VAL A 27 6.32 9.78 -32.04
N MET A 28 6.67 10.30 -30.87
CA MET A 28 8.00 10.86 -30.61
C MET A 28 9.10 9.79 -30.73
N ILE A 29 8.88 8.59 -30.20
CA ILE A 29 9.81 7.45 -30.32
C ILE A 29 9.96 7.02 -31.78
N LEU A 30 8.86 6.94 -32.54
CA LEU A 30 8.89 6.60 -33.96
C LEU A 30 9.64 7.64 -34.78
N ALA A 31 9.42 8.94 -34.50
CA ALA A 31 10.14 10.02 -35.15
C ALA A 31 11.65 9.94 -34.85
N TRP A 32 12.02 9.75 -33.58
CA TRP A 32 13.42 9.55 -33.19
C TRP A 32 14.06 8.34 -33.89
N ALA A 33 13.35 7.22 -33.98
CA ALA A 33 13.83 6.03 -34.66
C ALA A 33 14.01 6.25 -36.18
N ALA A 34 13.10 6.99 -36.81
CA ALA A 34 13.18 7.35 -38.23
C ALA A 34 14.33 8.32 -38.53
N LEU A 35 14.69 9.19 -37.58
CA LEU A 35 15.85 10.08 -37.69
C LEU A 35 17.19 9.32 -37.50
N GLY A 36 17.19 8.19 -36.78
CA GLY A 36 18.40 7.41 -36.48
C GLY A 36 19.27 7.04 -37.70
N PRO A 37 18.69 6.48 -38.78
CA PRO A 37 19.42 6.16 -40.01
C PRO A 37 20.06 7.39 -40.69
N ALA A 38 19.41 8.55 -40.65
CA ALA A 38 19.95 9.78 -41.25
C ALA A 38 21.21 10.29 -40.51
N TYR A 39 21.31 10.01 -39.21
CA TYR A 39 22.46 10.36 -38.36
C TYR A 39 23.43 9.19 -38.15
N GLY A 40 23.29 8.10 -38.92
CA GLY A 40 24.20 6.94 -38.85
C GLY A 40 24.25 6.29 -37.47
N TRP A 41 23.17 6.38 -36.68
CA TRP A 41 23.12 5.90 -35.29
C TRP A 41 24.26 6.45 -34.41
N SER A 42 24.68 7.69 -34.64
CA SER A 42 25.76 8.35 -33.90
C SER A 42 25.57 8.33 -32.38
N ASP A 43 26.68 8.38 -31.66
CA ASP A 43 26.70 8.46 -30.19
C ASP A 43 25.83 9.62 -29.66
N GLY A 44 25.82 10.76 -30.36
CA GLY A 44 24.99 11.90 -30.00
C GLY A 44 23.48 11.63 -30.10
N HIS A 45 23.04 10.88 -31.12
CA HIS A 45 21.63 10.54 -31.33
C HIS A 45 21.08 9.59 -30.25
N GLN A 46 21.91 8.64 -29.82
CA GLN A 46 21.57 7.70 -28.74
C GLN A 46 21.69 8.35 -27.37
N LEU A 47 22.73 9.15 -27.13
CA LEU A 47 22.92 9.86 -25.87
C LEU A 47 21.74 10.78 -25.58
N PHE A 48 21.25 11.50 -26.58
CA PHE A 48 20.12 12.42 -26.43
C PHE A 48 18.87 11.75 -25.86
N ILE A 49 18.44 10.62 -26.44
CA ILE A 49 17.22 9.94 -25.98
C ILE A 49 17.40 9.31 -24.59
N ASN A 50 18.59 8.78 -24.31
CA ASN A 50 18.91 8.17 -23.03
C ASN A 50 18.92 9.22 -21.92
N THR A 51 19.54 10.38 -22.16
CA THR A 51 19.57 11.49 -21.19
C THR A 51 18.16 12.01 -20.91
N ILE A 52 17.35 12.25 -21.95
CA ILE A 52 15.98 12.75 -21.78
C ILE A 52 15.11 11.75 -21.01
N THR A 53 15.13 10.48 -21.42
CA THR A 53 14.31 9.45 -20.78
C THR A 53 14.69 9.27 -19.31
N THR A 54 15.98 9.37 -18.97
CA THR A 54 16.46 9.30 -17.58
C THR A 54 15.90 10.45 -16.74
N ILE A 55 16.00 11.69 -17.24
CA ILE A 55 15.46 12.87 -16.54
C ILE A 55 13.95 12.75 -16.35
N VAL A 56 13.23 12.38 -17.41
CA VAL A 56 11.77 12.21 -17.37
C VAL A 56 11.39 11.12 -16.37
N THR A 57 12.08 9.99 -16.38
CA THR A 57 11.84 8.89 -15.44
C THR A 57 12.08 9.33 -14.00
N PHE A 58 13.19 10.03 -13.72
CA PHE A 58 13.46 10.59 -12.39
C PHE A 58 12.33 11.52 -11.92
N LEU A 59 11.84 12.39 -12.80
CA LEU A 59 10.72 13.27 -12.50
C LEU A 59 9.43 12.48 -12.25
N ILE A 60 9.12 11.48 -13.06
CA ILE A 60 7.94 10.62 -12.88
C ILE A 60 8.00 9.91 -11.53
N VAL A 61 9.14 9.29 -11.19
CA VAL A 61 9.34 8.62 -9.89
C VAL A 61 9.09 9.60 -8.75
N PHE A 62 9.64 10.81 -8.83
CA PHE A 62 9.41 11.86 -7.83
C PHE A 62 7.93 12.27 -7.73
N LEU A 63 7.24 12.43 -8.87
CA LEU A 63 5.81 12.78 -8.92
C LEU A 63 4.93 11.67 -8.34
N ILE A 64 5.24 10.42 -8.66
CA ILE A 64 4.58 9.23 -8.11
C ILE A 64 4.78 9.19 -6.60
N GLN A 65 6.01 9.34 -6.11
CA GLN A 65 6.32 9.35 -4.67
C GLN A 65 5.57 10.47 -3.94
N ASN A 66 5.48 11.68 -4.51
CA ASN A 66 4.74 12.78 -3.91
C ASN A 66 3.22 12.51 -3.84
N THR A 67 2.67 11.83 -4.85
CA THR A 67 1.24 11.47 -4.88
C THR A 67 0.95 10.30 -3.93
N GLN A 68 1.77 9.25 -3.99
CA GLN A 68 1.67 8.07 -3.13
C GLN A 68 1.82 8.41 -1.64
N ASN A 69 2.77 9.28 -1.27
CA ASN A 69 2.93 9.71 0.13
C ASN A 69 1.66 10.39 0.69
N ARG A 70 0.84 11.01 -0.17
CA ARG A 70 -0.44 11.60 0.23
C ARG A 70 -1.55 10.56 0.31
N ASP A 71 -1.62 9.67 -0.67
CA ASP A 71 -2.66 8.65 -0.73
C ASP A 71 -2.52 7.65 0.42
N THR A 72 -1.29 7.29 0.81
CA THR A 72 -1.01 6.49 2.02
C THR A 72 -1.57 7.18 3.27
N LYS A 73 -1.33 8.48 3.46
CA LYS A 73 -1.87 9.22 4.62
C LYS A 73 -3.39 9.27 4.64
N ALA A 74 -4.02 9.45 3.49
CA ALA A 74 -5.47 9.46 3.38
C ALA A 74 -6.07 8.05 3.63
N LEU A 75 -5.36 7.00 3.25
CA LEU A 75 -5.74 5.61 3.54
C LEU A 75 -5.75 5.35 5.04
N HIS A 76 -4.68 5.71 5.77
CA HIS A 76 -4.62 5.53 7.24
C HIS A 76 -5.80 6.25 7.93
N LEU A 77 -6.05 7.52 7.60
CA LEU A 77 -7.18 8.27 8.18
C LEU A 77 -8.55 7.63 7.90
N LYS A 78 -8.74 7.01 6.73
CA LYS A 78 -9.99 6.29 6.42
C LYS A 78 -10.12 5.01 7.24
N ILE A 79 -9.02 4.29 7.46
CA ILE A 79 -9.00 3.09 8.31
C ILE A 79 -9.28 3.49 9.76
N ASP A 80 -8.69 4.57 10.26
CA ASP A 80 -8.92 5.09 11.62
C ASP A 80 -10.38 5.47 11.84
N GLU A 81 -11.00 6.14 10.87
CA GLU A 81 -12.42 6.50 10.94
C GLU A 81 -13.34 5.27 10.87
N LEU A 82 -13.00 4.27 10.04
CA LEU A 82 -13.72 2.99 10.02
C LEU A 82 -13.59 2.23 11.34
N LEU A 83 -12.40 2.19 11.95
CA LEU A 83 -12.21 1.59 13.28
C LEU A 83 -13.06 2.30 14.35
N LYS A 84 -13.08 3.63 14.31
CA LYS A 84 -13.87 4.46 15.22
C LYS A 84 -15.38 4.26 15.03
N ALA A 85 -15.84 4.18 13.78
CA ALA A 85 -17.26 4.02 13.45
C ALA A 85 -17.78 2.59 13.68
N THR A 86 -16.92 1.57 13.58
CA THR A 86 -17.32 0.17 13.78
C THR A 86 -17.40 -0.26 15.24
N GLY A 87 -17.06 0.61 16.20
CA GLY A 87 -17.44 0.49 17.62
C GLY A 87 -17.03 -0.80 18.36
N GLY A 88 -16.22 -1.66 17.73
CA GLY A 88 -15.90 -3.01 18.22
C GLY A 88 -14.41 -3.37 18.12
N ALA A 89 -13.58 -2.53 17.51
CA ALA A 89 -12.13 -2.67 17.64
C ALA A 89 -11.70 -2.03 18.97
N ARG A 90 -11.22 -2.86 19.90
CA ARG A 90 -10.55 -2.41 21.13
C ARG A 90 -9.60 -1.26 20.79
N ASN A 91 -9.68 -0.16 21.53
CA ASN A 91 -8.97 1.12 21.31
C ASN A 91 -7.42 1.01 21.20
N SER A 92 -6.85 -0.20 21.28
CA SER A 92 -5.42 -0.50 21.12
C SER A 92 -4.96 -0.72 19.67
N MET A 93 -5.85 -0.66 18.67
CA MET A 93 -5.51 -0.94 17.26
C MET A 93 -5.44 0.31 16.36
N ILE A 94 -5.69 1.50 16.92
CA ILE A 94 -5.80 2.78 16.19
C ILE A 94 -4.46 3.44 15.84
N ASP A 95 -3.29 2.83 16.13
CA ASP A 95 -2.02 3.49 15.76
C ASP A 95 -0.81 2.56 15.58
N LEU A 96 -1.01 1.36 15.00
CA LEU A 96 0.06 0.39 14.73
C LEU A 96 1.21 0.98 13.90
N ASP A 97 0.91 1.89 12.96
CA ASP A 97 1.89 2.52 12.08
C ASP A 97 2.71 3.64 12.75
N ARG A 98 2.34 4.07 13.97
CA ARG A 98 3.06 5.09 14.75
C ARG A 98 3.73 4.53 16.00
N LEU A 99 3.51 3.26 16.31
CA LEU A 99 4.14 2.56 17.41
C LEU A 99 5.61 2.31 17.08
N SER A 100 6.50 2.59 18.03
CA SER A 100 7.91 2.19 17.92
C SER A 100 8.04 0.66 17.91
N ASP A 101 9.08 0.11 17.29
CA ASP A 101 9.32 -1.35 17.21
C ASP A 101 9.23 -2.06 18.58
N GLU A 102 9.63 -1.37 19.65
CA GLU A 102 9.55 -1.89 21.02
C GLU A 102 8.11 -2.02 21.52
N GLN A 103 7.23 -1.09 21.16
CA GLN A 103 5.82 -1.13 21.54
C GLN A 103 5.05 -2.13 20.68
N LEU A 104 5.42 -2.29 19.41
CA LEU A 104 4.85 -3.31 18.53
C LEU A 104 5.16 -4.73 19.05
N ARG A 105 6.41 -4.97 19.49
CA ARG A 105 6.82 -6.23 20.12
C ARG A 105 6.05 -6.53 21.42
N ARG A 106 5.76 -5.51 22.24
CA ARG A 106 4.95 -5.67 23.46
C ARG A 106 3.51 -6.06 23.14
N LEU A 107 2.92 -5.44 22.13
CA LEU A 107 1.55 -5.74 21.71
C LEU A 107 1.45 -7.15 21.10
N GLU A 108 2.42 -7.55 20.28
CA GLU A 108 2.52 -8.91 19.75
C GLU A 108 2.64 -9.96 20.87
N ALA A 109 3.43 -9.68 21.90
CA ALA A 109 3.57 -10.56 23.07
C ALA A 109 2.27 -10.69 23.87
N GLU A 110 1.47 -9.62 23.98
CA GLU A 110 0.17 -9.62 24.64
C GLU A 110 -0.87 -10.42 23.83
N PHE A 111 -0.93 -10.24 22.51
CA PHE A 111 -1.78 -11.04 21.63
C PHE A 111 -1.44 -12.53 21.68
N LYS A 112 -0.14 -12.86 21.68
CA LYS A 112 0.32 -14.24 21.79
C LYS A 112 -0.10 -14.88 23.11
N ARG A 113 -0.17 -14.11 24.20
CA ARG A 113 -0.68 -14.62 25.50
C ARG A 113 -2.17 -14.90 25.45
N ILE A 114 -2.96 -13.97 24.94
CA ILE A 114 -4.43 -14.15 24.83
C ILE A 114 -4.77 -15.35 23.95
N CYS A 115 -4.11 -15.51 22.78
CA CYS A 115 -4.32 -16.69 21.92
C CYS A 115 -3.86 -18.01 22.57
N VAL A 116 -2.89 -17.97 23.50
CA VAL A 116 -2.45 -19.16 24.22
C VAL A 116 -3.42 -19.52 25.34
N ASP A 117 -3.99 -18.52 26.02
CA ASP A 117 -4.98 -18.72 27.08
C ASP A 117 -6.31 -19.25 26.51
N ASP A 118 -6.78 -18.73 25.37
CA ASP A 118 -7.98 -19.24 24.65
C ASP A 118 -7.80 -20.69 24.17
N VAL A 119 -6.57 -21.10 23.80
CA VAL A 119 -6.26 -22.47 23.39
C VAL A 119 -6.08 -23.39 24.60
N ALA A 120 -5.65 -22.86 25.75
CA ALA A 120 -5.50 -23.61 26.99
C ALA A 120 -6.85 -23.85 27.70
N GLU A 121 -7.81 -22.93 27.60
CA GLU A 121 -9.16 -23.09 28.15
C GLU A 121 -10.11 -23.91 27.24
N GLY A 122 -9.75 -24.12 25.97
CA GLY A 122 -10.60 -24.78 24.97
C GLY A 122 -10.53 -26.32 24.86
N ASN A 123 -9.88 -27.05 25.79
CA ASN A 123 -9.79 -28.51 25.72
C ASN A 123 -10.06 -29.25 27.03
N SER A 124 -11.20 -28.95 27.67
CA SER A 124 -11.85 -29.90 28.58
C SER A 124 -13.06 -30.49 27.87
N PRO A 125 -13.03 -31.77 27.43
CA PRO A 125 -14.27 -32.45 27.08
C PRO A 125 -15.10 -32.55 28.36
N GLU A 126 -16.21 -31.82 28.39
CA GLU A 126 -17.35 -32.14 29.26
C GLU A 126 -17.78 -33.58 28.96
N ASP A 127 -17.23 -34.55 29.69
CA ASP A 127 -17.95 -35.78 30.03
C ASP A 127 -18.18 -35.78 31.54
N SER A 128 -19.26 -35.14 31.94
CA SER A 128 -19.90 -35.43 33.20
C SER A 128 -21.40 -35.38 33.00
N SER A 129 -21.97 -36.52 32.61
CA SER A 129 -23.31 -36.93 33.05
C SER A 129 -23.44 -38.45 32.93
N THR A 130 -22.72 -39.14 33.82
CA THR A 130 -23.25 -40.36 34.42
C THR A 130 -24.51 -39.97 35.20
N SER A 131 -25.68 -40.43 34.73
CA SER A 131 -26.85 -40.55 35.60
C SER A 131 -27.47 -41.92 35.36
N PRO A 132 -27.58 -42.78 36.39
CA PRO A 132 -28.15 -44.11 36.25
C PRO A 132 -29.67 -43.98 36.14
N MET A 133 -30.20 -44.29 34.95
CA MET A 133 -31.63 -44.47 34.77
C MET A 133 -32.02 -45.76 35.51
N LYS A 134 -32.72 -45.59 36.64
CA LYS A 134 -33.39 -46.69 37.34
C LYS A 134 -34.43 -47.27 36.40
N ASP A 135 -34.27 -48.55 36.08
CA ASP A 135 -35.26 -49.36 35.41
C ASP A 135 -36.27 -49.83 36.46
N GLU A 136 -37.52 -49.40 36.30
CA GLU A 136 -38.68 -49.93 37.01
C GLU A 136 -39.74 -50.25 35.95
N THR A 137 -39.80 -51.52 35.52
CA THR A 137 -41.03 -52.24 35.12
C THR A 137 -40.71 -53.66 34.62
N ALA A 138 -41.02 -54.68 35.45
CA ALA A 138 -41.62 -55.98 35.14
C ALA A 138 -41.25 -57.04 36.20
#